data_AF-A0A1H9M8U0-F1
#
_entry.id   AF-A0A1H9M8U0-F1
#
_cell.length_a   1.000
_cell.length_b   1.000
_cell.length_c   1.000
_cell.angle_alpha   90.00
_cell.angle_beta   90.00
_cell.angle_gamma   90.00
#
_symmetry.space_group_name_H-M   'P 1'
#
loop_
_entity.id
_entity.type
_entity.pdbx_description
1 polymer ?
#
loop_
_entity_poly.entity_id
_entity_poly.type
_entity_poly.pdbx_seq_one_letter_code
_entity_poly.pdbx_strand_id
1 'polypeptide(L)'
;MTRRARKISAREVKFAPIDLTAVEQDGTFSGYASLFGEEDLGRDVVMPGAFTKSLSARGASGVRMLFQHDPNEPIGVWDEIREDARGLFVRGRLTVEAAKAREVLSLMRAGALDGLSIGFRTIRSRADAKSGVRRLLEVDLWEISVVTFPMQPSARISAVKAVFPQSARLAATIRRAARLMQS
;
A
#
# COMPACT_ATOMS: atom_id res chain seq x y z
N MET A 1 -46.90 3.50 -25.19
CA MET A 1 -45.62 4.00 -24.66
C MET A 1 -45.40 3.41 -23.26
N THR A 2 -44.68 2.31 -23.14
CA THR A 2 -44.43 1.61 -21.87
C THR A 2 -43.03 1.94 -21.35
N ARG A 3 -42.94 2.69 -20.24
CA ARG A 3 -41.67 3.02 -19.56
C ARG A 3 -41.15 1.79 -18.82
N ARG A 4 -40.01 1.25 -19.24
CA ARG A 4 -39.24 0.24 -18.49
C ARG A 4 -38.57 0.91 -17.28
N ALA A 5 -38.88 0.45 -16.08
CA ALA A 5 -38.17 0.83 -14.86
C ALA A 5 -36.74 0.27 -14.89
N ARG A 6 -35.76 1.14 -14.65
CA ARG A 6 -34.32 0.83 -14.63
C ARG A 6 -33.97 0.21 -13.27
N LYS A 7 -33.56 -1.07 -13.27
CA LYS A 7 -33.07 -1.78 -12.08
C LYS A 7 -31.76 -1.11 -11.64
N ILE A 8 -31.78 -0.43 -10.50
CA ILE A 8 -30.57 0.10 -9.86
C ILE A 8 -29.91 -1.10 -9.16
N SER A 9 -28.74 -1.50 -9.65
CA SER A 9 -27.90 -2.51 -8.99
C SER A 9 -27.47 -1.94 -7.63
N ALA A 10 -27.91 -2.58 -6.56
CA ALA A 10 -27.43 -2.30 -5.21
C ALA A 10 -25.93 -2.60 -5.17
N ARG A 11 -25.13 -1.60 -4.74
CA ARG A 11 -23.70 -1.82 -4.48
C ARG A 11 -23.57 -2.89 -3.40
N GLU A 12 -22.90 -3.99 -3.71
CA GLU A 12 -22.44 -4.92 -2.68
C GLU A 12 -21.39 -4.21 -1.83
N VAL A 13 -21.71 -4.00 -0.55
CA VAL A 13 -20.76 -3.50 0.44
C VAL A 13 -20.23 -4.71 1.19
N LYS A 14 -18.99 -5.12 0.88
CA LYS A 14 -18.27 -6.14 1.64
C LYS A 14 -17.39 -5.41 2.66
N PHE A 15 -17.75 -5.49 3.94
CA PHE A 15 -16.92 -4.98 5.03
C PHE A 15 -15.83 -6.01 5.33
N ALA A 16 -14.58 -5.68 5.05
CA ALA A 16 -13.43 -6.35 5.64
C ALA A 16 -13.14 -5.72 7.01
N PRO A 17 -12.81 -6.50 8.05
CA PRO A 17 -12.38 -5.94 9.33
C PRO A 17 -11.09 -5.13 9.11
N ILE A 18 -11.17 -3.83 9.34
CA ILE A 18 -10.03 -2.91 9.29
C ILE A 18 -9.25 -3.08 10.59
N ASP A 19 -8.00 -3.53 10.48
CA ASP A 19 -7.07 -3.53 11.60
C ASP A 19 -6.62 -2.08 11.85
N LEU A 20 -7.10 -1.49 12.96
CA LEU A 20 -6.87 -0.09 13.38
C LEU A 20 -5.39 0.23 13.70
N THR A 21 -4.46 -0.71 13.47
CA THR A 21 -3.03 -0.58 13.78
C THR A 21 -2.13 -0.38 12.56
N ALA A 22 -2.71 -0.07 11.39
CA ALA A 22 -1.96 0.02 10.13
C ALA A 22 -0.98 1.20 10.00
N VAL A 23 -1.17 2.23 10.83
CA VAL A 23 -0.37 3.46 10.82
C VAL A 23 -0.02 3.83 12.24
N GLU A 24 1.26 4.06 12.49
CA GLU A 24 1.75 4.45 13.80
C GLU A 24 1.39 5.90 14.16
N GLN A 25 1.62 6.27 15.43
CA GLN A 25 1.30 7.63 15.90
C GLN A 25 2.11 8.71 15.19
N ASP A 26 3.34 8.37 14.78
CA ASP A 26 4.29 9.23 14.09
C ASP A 26 4.06 9.33 12.57
N GLY A 27 3.02 8.68 12.04
CA GLY A 27 2.73 8.67 10.60
C GLY A 27 3.50 7.62 9.80
N THR A 28 4.20 6.70 10.46
CA THR A 28 4.84 5.55 9.82
C THR A 28 3.80 4.52 9.39
N PHE A 29 3.93 4.00 8.18
CA PHE A 29 3.10 2.92 7.67
C PHE A 29 3.86 2.03 6.68
N SER A 30 3.25 0.91 6.32
CA SER A 30 3.83 -0.01 5.33
C SER A 30 2.73 -0.77 4.59
N GLY A 31 3.09 -1.43 3.50
CA GLY A 31 2.14 -2.16 2.68
C GLY A 31 2.77 -2.73 1.42
N TYR A 32 1.91 -3.25 0.55
CA TYR A 32 2.31 -3.67 -0.79
C TYR A 32 1.75 -2.68 -1.80
N ALA A 33 2.64 -2.01 -2.53
CA ALA A 33 2.28 -1.03 -3.56
C ALA A 33 1.97 -1.69 -4.89
N SER A 34 2.47 -2.91 -5.10
CA SER A 34 2.12 -3.76 -6.24
C SER A 34 2.29 -5.23 -5.86
N LEU A 35 1.35 -6.09 -6.22
CA LEU A 35 1.42 -7.54 -6.06
C LEU A 35 1.75 -8.18 -7.43
N PHE A 36 2.70 -9.09 -7.43
CA PHE A 36 3.17 -9.71 -8.68
C PHE A 36 2.19 -10.75 -9.19
N GLY A 37 2.07 -10.85 -10.52
CA GLY A 37 1.24 -11.87 -11.17
C GLY A 37 -0.28 -11.62 -11.11
N GLU A 38 -0.72 -10.60 -10.36
CA GLU A 38 -2.12 -10.17 -10.30
C GLU A 38 -2.40 -9.11 -11.38
N GLU A 39 -3.51 -9.28 -12.12
CA GLU A 39 -3.98 -8.31 -13.12
C GLU A 39 -4.65 -7.11 -12.42
N ASP A 40 -4.26 -5.90 -12.82
CA ASP A 40 -4.88 -4.66 -12.36
C ASP A 40 -6.10 -4.28 -13.23
N LEU A 41 -6.82 -3.24 -12.84
CA LEU A 41 -7.98 -2.72 -13.56
C LEU A 41 -7.63 -2.16 -14.96
N GLY A 42 -6.35 -1.87 -15.21
CA GLY A 42 -5.79 -1.44 -16.49
C GLY A 42 -5.30 -2.59 -17.38
N ARG A 43 -5.46 -3.84 -16.94
CA ARG A 43 -5.01 -5.07 -17.61
C ARG A 43 -3.50 -5.25 -17.64
N ASP A 44 -2.79 -4.60 -16.73
CA ASP A 44 -1.37 -4.81 -16.49
C ASP A 44 -1.15 -5.90 -15.44
N VAL A 45 -0.11 -6.69 -15.65
CA VAL A 45 0.43 -7.63 -14.65
C VAL A 45 1.90 -7.29 -14.45
N VAL A 46 2.25 -6.86 -13.24
CA VAL A 46 3.66 -6.63 -12.88
C VAL A 46 4.34 -7.97 -12.62
N MET A 47 5.48 -8.21 -13.26
CA MET A 47 6.26 -9.43 -13.08
C MET A 47 7.37 -9.23 -12.03
N PRO A 48 7.78 -10.29 -11.32
CA PRO A 48 8.91 -10.21 -10.40
C PRO A 48 10.18 -9.70 -11.11
N GLY A 49 10.90 -8.78 -10.46
CA GLY A 49 12.11 -8.16 -10.98
C GLY A 49 11.86 -6.94 -11.86
N ALA A 50 10.60 -6.56 -12.09
CA ALA A 50 10.26 -5.40 -12.90
C ALA A 50 10.78 -4.09 -12.30
N PHE A 51 10.94 -4.01 -10.98
CA PHE A 51 11.41 -2.80 -10.29
C PHE A 51 12.92 -2.79 -10.02
N THR A 52 13.60 -3.93 -10.06
CA THR A 52 15.00 -4.12 -9.63
C THR A 52 15.94 -3.03 -10.15
N LYS A 53 15.91 -2.75 -11.47
CA LYS A 53 16.81 -1.74 -12.07
C LYS A 53 16.47 -0.31 -11.63
N SER A 54 15.18 0.02 -11.55
CA SER A 54 14.76 1.35 -11.09
C SER A 54 15.23 1.58 -9.65
N LEU A 55 14.97 0.61 -8.75
CA LEU A 55 15.35 0.71 -7.34
C LEU A 55 16.87 0.76 -7.14
N SER A 56 17.63 -0.02 -7.91
CA SER A 56 19.10 0.03 -7.89
C SER A 56 19.63 1.40 -8.31
N ALA A 57 19.01 2.04 -9.31
CA ALA A 57 19.45 3.33 -9.82
C ALA A 57 19.09 4.53 -8.93
N ARG A 58 17.90 4.54 -8.30
CA ARG A 58 17.36 5.71 -7.58
C ARG A 58 17.30 5.56 -6.06
N GLY A 59 17.32 4.34 -5.53
CA GLY A 59 17.06 4.04 -4.12
C GLY A 59 15.63 4.38 -3.67
N ALA A 60 15.29 4.06 -2.42
CA ALA A 60 13.94 4.33 -1.88
C ALA A 60 13.61 5.84 -1.87
N SER A 61 14.56 6.68 -1.46
CA SER A 61 14.41 8.14 -1.43
C SER A 61 14.25 8.80 -2.80
N GLY A 62 14.61 8.08 -3.88
CA GLY A 62 14.42 8.54 -5.26
C GLY A 62 13.01 8.30 -5.82
N VAL A 63 12.16 7.58 -5.09
CA VAL A 63 10.74 7.38 -5.41
C VAL A 63 9.90 8.34 -4.56
N ARG A 64 8.96 9.06 -5.17
CA ARG A 64 8.14 10.04 -4.43
C ARG A 64 6.95 9.38 -3.75
N MET A 65 6.58 9.89 -2.58
CA MET A 65 5.34 9.55 -1.89
C MET A 65 4.34 10.68 -2.14
N LEU A 66 3.35 10.44 -2.98
CA LEU A 66 2.35 11.42 -3.38
C LEU A 66 0.96 11.07 -2.84
N PHE A 67 0.04 12.02 -2.89
CA PHE A 67 -1.39 11.77 -2.74
C PHE A 67 -2.05 11.80 -4.13
N GLN A 68 -2.85 10.78 -4.45
CA GLN A 68 -3.67 10.70 -5.68
C GLN A 68 -2.90 10.96 -7.00
N HIS A 69 -1.63 10.56 -7.06
CA HIS A 69 -0.75 10.82 -8.21
C HIS A 69 -0.55 12.31 -8.55
N ASP A 70 -0.88 13.24 -7.65
CA ASP A 70 -0.67 14.67 -7.88
C ASP A 70 0.79 15.05 -7.55
N PRO A 71 1.59 15.49 -8.55
CA PRO A 71 2.97 15.92 -8.32
C PRO A 71 3.10 17.14 -7.41
N ASN A 72 2.02 17.89 -7.17
CA ASN A 72 1.98 19.02 -6.25
C ASN A 72 1.66 18.62 -4.80
N GLU A 73 1.32 17.36 -4.55
CA GLU A 73 0.97 16.85 -3.21
C GLU A 73 1.94 15.75 -2.73
N PRO A 74 3.26 16.04 -2.59
CA PRO A 74 4.15 15.16 -1.85
C PRO A 74 3.78 15.17 -0.37
N ILE A 75 3.58 13.99 0.21
CA ILE A 75 3.05 13.81 1.57
C ILE A 75 4.00 13.12 2.54
N GLY A 76 5.15 12.66 2.06
CA GLY A 76 6.11 11.93 2.91
C GLY A 76 7.31 11.41 2.16
N VAL A 77 7.99 10.45 2.79
CA VAL A 77 9.20 9.80 2.26
C VAL A 77 9.13 8.29 2.46
N TRP A 78 9.72 7.56 1.52
CA TRP A 78 9.89 6.11 1.63
C TRP A 78 11.23 5.80 2.29
N ASP A 79 11.19 5.06 3.40
CA ASP A 79 12.38 4.57 4.10
C ASP A 79 12.89 3.26 3.49
N GLU A 80 11.97 2.43 3.00
CA GLU A 80 12.26 1.12 2.44
C GLU A 80 11.32 0.83 1.26
N ILE A 81 11.91 0.37 0.16
CA ILE A 81 11.19 -0.18 -0.99
C ILE A 81 11.97 -1.42 -1.44
N ARG A 82 11.30 -2.56 -1.50
CA ARG A 82 11.93 -3.81 -1.94
C ARG A 82 10.94 -4.73 -2.64
N GLU A 83 11.45 -5.51 -3.58
CA GLU A 83 10.72 -6.65 -4.14
C GLU A 83 10.87 -7.86 -3.21
N ASP A 84 9.80 -8.63 -3.04
CA ASP A 84 9.85 -10.00 -2.49
C ASP A 84 8.99 -10.95 -3.33
N ALA A 85 8.80 -12.18 -2.84
CA ALA A 85 8.03 -13.19 -3.56
C ALA A 85 6.57 -12.79 -3.80
N ARG A 86 6.00 -11.89 -2.99
CA ARG A 86 4.62 -11.43 -3.11
C ARG A 86 4.50 -10.21 -4.01
N GLY A 87 5.40 -9.25 -3.89
CA GLY A 87 5.25 -7.97 -4.58
C GLY A 87 6.30 -6.92 -4.23
N LEU A 88 5.95 -5.67 -4.51
CA LEU A 88 6.68 -4.47 -4.11
C LEU A 88 6.23 -4.03 -2.71
N PHE A 89 7.00 -4.42 -1.70
CA PHE A 89 6.82 -3.97 -0.32
C PHE A 89 7.37 -2.56 -0.15
N VAL A 90 6.66 -1.74 0.64
CA VAL A 90 7.08 -0.39 1.00
C VAL A 90 6.87 -0.11 2.48
N ARG A 91 7.77 0.70 3.04
CA ARG A 91 7.63 1.32 4.36
C ARG A 91 8.10 2.76 4.29
N GLY A 92 7.32 3.67 4.86
CA GLY A 92 7.61 5.09 4.81
C GLY A 92 6.85 5.85 5.88
N ARG A 93 7.03 7.17 5.88
CA ARG A 93 6.49 8.05 6.90
C ARG A 93 5.91 9.30 6.26
N LEU A 94 4.74 9.69 6.72
CA LEU A 94 4.11 10.96 6.36
C LEU A 94 4.87 12.12 7.01
N THR A 95 5.08 13.21 6.27
CA THR A 95 5.66 14.46 6.79
C THR A 95 4.55 15.25 7.50
N VAL A 96 4.24 14.88 8.74
CA VAL A 96 3.09 15.41 9.51
C VAL A 96 3.16 16.92 9.80
N GLU A 97 4.27 17.58 9.50
CA GLU A 97 4.40 19.03 9.48
C GLU A 97 3.60 19.67 8.33
N ALA A 98 3.44 18.95 7.21
CA ALA A 98 2.63 19.37 6.07
C ALA A 98 1.14 19.16 6.33
N ALA A 99 0.31 20.14 5.96
CA ALA A 99 -1.14 20.09 6.18
C ALA A 99 -1.79 18.88 5.49
N LYS A 100 -1.47 18.65 4.21
CA LYS A 100 -2.00 17.53 3.43
C LYS A 100 -1.65 16.17 4.03
N ALA A 101 -0.43 16.01 4.54
CA ALA A 101 -0.01 14.78 5.19
C ALA A 101 -0.81 14.48 6.47
N ARG A 102 -1.17 15.50 7.27
CA ARG A 102 -2.05 15.34 8.44
C ARG A 102 -3.47 14.94 8.06
N GLU A 103 -4.01 15.51 6.99
CA GLU A 103 -5.32 15.12 6.45
C GLU A 103 -5.31 13.65 6.02
N VAL A 104 -4.30 13.25 5.23
CA VAL A 104 -4.11 11.87 4.76
C VAL A 104 -3.98 10.90 5.94
N LEU A 105 -3.15 11.23 6.95
CA LEU A 105 -3.01 10.44 8.17
C LEU A 105 -4.34 10.24 8.90
N SER A 106 -5.14 11.30 9.01
CA SER A 106 -6.45 11.25 9.67
C SER A 106 -7.41 10.34 8.91
N LEU A 107 -7.42 10.40 7.57
CA LEU A 107 -8.22 9.54 6.72
C LEU A 107 -7.77 8.07 6.79
N MET A 108 -6.46 7.82 6.83
CA MET A 108 -5.91 6.47 6.99
C MET A 108 -6.32 5.86 8.34
N ARG A 109 -6.21 6.64 9.43
CA ARG A 109 -6.64 6.18 10.77
C ARG A 109 -8.13 5.93 10.88
N ALA A 110 -8.94 6.70 10.16
CA ALA A 110 -10.38 6.49 10.06
C ALA A 110 -10.76 5.28 9.17
N GLY A 111 -9.78 4.63 8.51
CA GLY A 111 -10.03 3.54 7.56
C GLY A 111 -10.65 4.00 6.25
N ALA A 112 -10.68 5.31 5.98
CA ALA A 112 -11.24 5.88 4.75
C ALA A 112 -10.24 5.85 3.58
N LEU A 113 -8.96 5.61 3.86
CA LEU A 113 -7.89 5.65 2.88
C LEU A 113 -6.82 4.59 3.22
N ASP A 114 -6.69 3.57 2.37
CA ASP A 114 -5.72 2.48 2.57
C ASP A 114 -5.04 2.02 1.27
N GLY A 115 -5.35 2.64 0.13
CA GLY A 115 -4.88 2.20 -1.18
C GLY A 115 -3.46 2.68 -1.47
N LEU A 116 -2.69 1.83 -2.13
CA LEU A 116 -1.40 2.19 -2.71
C LEU A 116 -1.43 1.97 -4.23
N SER A 117 -0.80 2.87 -4.98
CA SER A 117 -0.71 2.76 -6.43
C SER A 117 0.65 3.24 -6.91
N ILE A 118 1.20 2.57 -7.93
CA ILE A 118 2.50 2.89 -8.51
C ILE A 118 2.36 3.84 -9.70
N GLY A 119 3.24 4.83 -9.79
CA GLY A 119 3.44 5.64 -10.97
C GLY A 119 4.80 5.35 -11.59
N PHE A 120 4.79 4.94 -12.85
CA PHE A 120 5.97 4.46 -13.53
C PHE A 120 5.92 4.75 -15.03
N ARG A 121 7.09 4.70 -15.67
CA ARG A 121 7.22 4.60 -17.12
C ARG A 121 7.56 3.16 -17.50
N THR A 122 6.85 2.59 -18.48
CA THR A 122 7.16 1.24 -18.98
C THR A 122 8.48 1.26 -19.76
N ILE A 123 9.41 0.37 -19.44
CA ILE A 123 10.68 0.20 -20.17
C ILE A 123 10.63 -1.05 -21.04
N ARG A 124 10.15 -2.19 -20.49
CA ARG A 124 9.92 -3.42 -21.25
C ARG A 124 8.63 -4.10 -20.80
N SER A 125 7.85 -4.56 -21.76
CA SER A 125 6.62 -5.31 -21.50
C SER A 125 6.38 -6.36 -22.60
N ARG A 126 5.48 -7.30 -22.30
CA ARG A 126 5.01 -8.30 -23.25
C ARG A 126 3.48 -8.30 -23.25
N ALA A 127 2.88 -7.97 -24.39
CA ALA A 127 1.43 -8.10 -24.57
C ALA A 127 1.09 -9.55 -24.93
N ASP A 128 0.02 -10.07 -24.35
CA ASP A 128 -0.65 -11.27 -24.83
C ASP A 128 -1.83 -10.84 -25.71
N ALA A 129 -1.76 -11.11 -27.01
CA ALA A 129 -2.78 -10.72 -27.97
C ALA A 129 -4.13 -11.45 -27.78
N LYS A 130 -4.13 -12.63 -27.15
CA LYS A 130 -5.36 -13.41 -26.95
C LYS A 130 -6.14 -12.92 -25.74
N SER A 131 -5.47 -12.75 -24.61
CA SER A 131 -6.11 -12.22 -23.42
C SER A 131 -6.26 -10.70 -23.52
N GLY A 132 -5.29 -9.99 -24.09
CA GLY A 132 -5.15 -8.53 -24.06
C GLY A 132 -4.47 -8.02 -22.77
N VAL A 133 -3.91 -8.92 -21.97
CA VAL A 133 -3.13 -8.57 -20.77
C VAL A 133 -1.72 -8.16 -21.15
N ARG A 134 -1.22 -7.08 -20.55
CA ARG A 134 0.17 -6.62 -20.72
C ARG A 134 1.00 -6.96 -19.49
N ARG A 135 2.04 -7.77 -19.68
CA ARG A 135 2.99 -8.15 -18.62
C ARG A 135 4.14 -7.16 -18.59
N LEU A 136 4.31 -6.46 -17.48
CA LEU A 136 5.36 -5.48 -17.27
C LEU A 136 6.61 -6.21 -16.76
N LEU A 137 7.67 -6.21 -17.56
CA LEU A 137 8.93 -6.93 -17.29
C LEU A 137 10.00 -6.01 -16.72
N GLU A 138 9.92 -4.71 -17.03
CA GLU A 138 10.81 -3.68 -16.51
C GLU A 138 10.09 -2.34 -16.53
N VAL A 139 10.09 -1.66 -15.40
CA VAL A 139 9.50 -0.33 -15.27
C VAL A 139 10.48 0.62 -14.59
N ASP A 140 10.37 1.87 -14.98
CA ASP A 140 11.04 2.99 -14.35
C ASP A 140 10.07 3.62 -13.35
N LEU A 141 10.14 3.14 -12.10
CA LEU A 141 9.29 3.56 -10.98
C LEU A 141 9.64 4.97 -10.51
N TRP A 142 8.68 5.90 -10.58
CA TRP A 142 8.89 7.31 -10.21
C TRP A 142 8.28 7.67 -8.87
N GLU A 143 7.08 7.15 -8.60
CA GLU A 143 6.33 7.47 -7.40
C GLU A 143 5.44 6.32 -6.97
N ILE A 144 5.06 6.36 -5.70
CA ILE A 144 4.04 5.50 -5.11
C ILE A 144 3.10 6.43 -4.34
N SER A 145 1.83 6.38 -4.70
CA SER A 145 0.80 7.25 -4.14
C SER A 145 -0.05 6.53 -3.11
N VAL A 146 -0.44 7.26 -2.06
CA VAL A 146 -1.62 6.92 -1.28
C VAL A 146 -2.86 7.36 -2.07
N VAL A 147 -3.77 6.42 -2.34
CA VAL A 147 -4.91 6.64 -3.22
C VAL A 147 -6.21 6.08 -2.64
N THR A 148 -7.35 6.66 -3.03
CA THR A 148 -8.66 6.12 -2.62
C THR A 148 -8.96 4.79 -3.32
N PHE A 149 -8.69 4.72 -4.62
CA PHE A 149 -9.00 3.56 -5.46
C PHE A 149 -7.77 3.16 -6.29
N PRO A 150 -6.96 2.19 -5.82
CA PRO A 150 -5.81 1.73 -6.58
C PRO A 150 -6.26 0.95 -7.83
N MET A 151 -5.45 1.02 -8.89
CA MET A 151 -5.66 0.17 -10.07
C MET A 151 -5.54 -1.31 -9.73
N GLN A 152 -4.72 -1.66 -8.74
CA GLN A 152 -4.67 -3.00 -8.18
C GLN A 152 -5.39 -3.05 -6.83
N PRO A 153 -6.61 -3.62 -6.73
CA PRO A 153 -7.40 -3.56 -5.50
C PRO A 153 -6.77 -4.21 -4.27
N SER A 154 -5.78 -5.10 -4.43
CA SER A 154 -5.02 -5.76 -3.37
C SER A 154 -3.81 -4.95 -2.89
N ALA A 155 -3.42 -3.88 -3.60
CA ALA A 155 -2.33 -2.99 -3.23
C ALA A 155 -2.80 -2.04 -2.11
N ARG A 156 -2.49 -2.42 -0.87
CA ARG A 156 -3.00 -1.81 0.35
C ARG A 156 -1.89 -1.52 1.35
N ILE A 157 -2.11 -0.47 2.12
CA ILE A 157 -1.47 -0.26 3.41
C ILE A 157 -1.92 -1.39 4.33
N SER A 158 -0.97 -2.02 5.01
CA SER A 158 -1.22 -3.11 5.94
C SER A 158 -0.61 -2.78 7.28
N ALA A 159 -1.28 -3.15 8.37
CA ALA A 159 -0.66 -3.21 9.67
C ALA A 159 0.47 -4.24 9.65
N VAL A 160 1.70 -3.75 9.53
CA VAL A 160 2.82 -4.50 10.07
C VAL A 160 2.62 -4.42 11.57
N LYS A 161 2.22 -5.55 12.17
CA LYS A 161 2.39 -5.77 13.60
C LYS A 161 3.85 -5.44 13.90
N ALA A 162 4.10 -4.24 14.38
CA ALA A 162 5.37 -3.91 14.98
C ALA A 162 5.57 -4.96 16.07
N VAL A 163 6.54 -5.85 15.89
CA VAL A 163 7.04 -6.68 16.98
C VAL A 163 7.79 -5.73 17.89
N PHE A 164 7.04 -4.93 18.66
CA PHE A 164 7.61 -4.14 19.72
C PHE A 164 8.11 -5.14 20.77
N PRO A 165 9.42 -5.16 21.10
CA PRO A 165 9.95 -6.02 22.18
C PRO A 165 9.33 -5.67 23.55
N GLN A 166 8.61 -4.55 23.66
CA GLN A 166 7.84 -4.18 24.84
C GLN A 166 6.72 -5.16 25.17
N SER A 167 6.05 -5.74 24.17
CA SER A 167 4.97 -6.71 24.38
C SER A 167 5.49 -8.03 24.98
N ALA A 168 6.63 -8.51 24.49
CA ALA A 168 7.32 -9.68 25.05
C ALA A 168 7.82 -9.42 26.48
N ARG A 169 8.35 -8.22 26.75
CA ARG A 169 8.84 -7.82 28.08
C ARG A 169 7.68 -7.65 29.07
N LEU A 170 6.56 -7.05 28.67
CA LEU A 170 5.37 -6.90 29.50
C LEU A 170 4.73 -8.26 29.81
N ALA A 171 4.60 -9.13 28.81
CA ALA A 171 4.07 -10.49 29.01
C ALA A 171 4.98 -11.33 29.93
N ALA A 172 6.30 -11.18 29.81
CA ALA A 172 7.25 -11.81 30.72
C ALA A 172 7.13 -11.28 32.16
N THR A 173 6.97 -9.96 32.33
CA THR A 173 6.75 -9.33 33.64
C THR A 173 5.45 -9.78 34.28
N ILE A 174 4.34 -9.81 33.54
CA ILE A 174 3.03 -10.28 34.03
C ILE A 174 3.11 -11.75 34.47
N ARG A 175 3.72 -12.62 33.67
CA ARG A 175 3.91 -14.04 34.04
C ARG A 175 4.76 -14.22 35.29
N ARG A 176 5.76 -13.37 35.50
CA ARG A 176 6.60 -13.39 36.71
C ARG A 176 5.83 -12.93 37.95
N ALA A 177 5.05 -11.86 37.83
CA ALA A 177 4.20 -11.38 38.92
C ALA A 177 3.13 -12.41 39.31
N ALA A 178 2.47 -13.05 38.32
CA ALA A 178 1.46 -14.07 38.58
C ALA A 178 1.99 -15.29 39.34
N ARG A 179 3.26 -15.69 39.10
CA ARG A 179 3.90 -16.80 39.85
C ARG A 179 4.21 -16.44 41.30
N LEU A 180 4.53 -15.18 41.58
CA LEU A 180 4.81 -14.69 42.93
C LEU A 180 3.54 -14.51 43.77
N MET A 181 2.37 -14.45 43.14
CA MET A 181 1.07 -14.35 43.83
C MET A 181 0.44 -15.73 44.12
N GLN A 182 1.03 -16.82 43.61
CA GLN A 182 0.57 -18.20 43.82
C GLN A 182 1.44 -18.97 44.82
N SER A 183 2.40 -18.28 45.46
CA SER A 183 3.24 -18.75 46.56
C SER A 183 2.90 -17.99 47.83
#